data_AF-A0AAV4B597-F1
#
_entry.id   AF-A0AAV4B597-F1
#
_cell.length_a   1.000
_cell.length_b   1.000
_cell.length_c   1.000
_cell.angle_alpha   90.00
_cell.angle_beta   90.00
_cell.angle_gamma   90.00
#
_symmetry.space_group_name_H-M   'P 1'
#
loop_
_entity.id
_entity.type
_entity.pdbx_description
1 polymer ?
#
loop_
_entity_poly.entity_id
_entity_poly.type
_entity_poly.pdbx_seq_one_letter_code
_entity_poly.pdbx_strand_id
1 'polypeptide(L)'
;VECVVEPPASNVNTSETRTRIPALETVTYGCEEGHVPVAGDALRACSVSGALTGRALQCAEPCPAGWSFYQPELACYRWSETKKTFADAEADCATYNGTLATAKNAEEKDFVESLRGTDWIWIGLNDIRTENNFVWSDGTPTLWSNWRSGQPDNWRNEDCVMAFHGSGVWNDLSCYYSLQYVCKYPLTATWGPPNTPSTTPSAQSTPSTPSTPGTTNAPRTPSTTNAPSTSETTSAPSTPGTTNAPRTPGTTNAPNTPSTTNAPSTPSTTNAPGTPGTTTASITPSTTNAPACPAGWSFYQPELACYRWSETKKTFADAEADCATYNGTLTTEKNAEEKDFVESLR
;
A
#
# COMPACT_ATOMS: atom_id res chain seq x y z
N VAL A 1 -30.00 25.54 2.27
CA VAL A 1 -29.59 24.24 2.84
C VAL A 1 -28.24 24.47 3.50
N GLU A 2 -28.07 23.96 4.71
CA GLU A 2 -26.83 24.11 5.49
C GLU A 2 -26.41 22.75 6.04
N CYS A 3 -25.11 22.53 6.12
CA CYS A 3 -24.54 21.35 6.75
C CYS A 3 -24.09 21.69 8.15
N VAL A 4 -24.27 20.74 9.07
CA VAL A 4 -23.65 20.83 10.40
C VAL A 4 -22.17 20.58 10.22
N VAL A 5 -21.34 21.50 10.71
CA VAL A 5 -19.90 21.24 10.85
C VAL A 5 -19.75 20.22 11.96
N GLU A 6 -19.25 19.04 11.61
CA GLU A 6 -19.03 17.98 12.59
C GLU A 6 -18.04 18.47 13.64
N PRO A 7 -18.30 18.23 14.94
CA PRO A 7 -17.31 18.50 15.97
C PRO A 7 -16.03 17.72 15.64
N PRO A 8 -14.84 18.30 15.83
CA PRO A 8 -13.61 17.59 15.52
C PRO A 8 -13.53 16.28 16.32
N ALA A 9 -13.18 15.20 15.64
CA ALA A 9 -12.81 13.95 16.30
C ALA A 9 -11.52 14.15 17.13
N SER A 10 -11.13 13.15 17.93
CA SER A 10 -9.88 13.23 18.71
C SER A 10 -8.70 13.56 17.79
N ASN A 11 -7.85 14.50 18.23
CA ASN A 11 -6.64 14.91 17.53
C ASN A 11 -6.88 15.53 16.14
N VAL A 12 -8.10 16.01 15.90
CA VAL A 12 -8.51 16.75 14.68
C VAL A 12 -8.82 18.19 15.07
N ASN A 13 -8.42 19.15 14.23
CA ASN A 13 -8.85 20.54 14.28
C ASN A 13 -9.68 20.88 13.04
N THR A 14 -10.37 22.02 13.09
CA THR A 14 -11.13 22.57 11.95
C THR A 14 -10.79 24.04 11.77
N SER A 15 -10.73 24.49 10.52
CA SER A 15 -10.57 25.91 10.19
C SER A 15 -11.85 26.72 10.41
N GLU A 16 -12.99 26.04 10.58
CA GLU A 16 -14.30 26.66 10.64
C GLU A 16 -14.76 26.90 12.08
N THR A 17 -15.18 28.12 12.37
CA THR A 17 -15.68 28.50 13.70
C THR A 17 -17.21 28.43 13.78
N ARG A 18 -17.88 28.42 12.63
CA ARG A 18 -19.33 28.26 12.53
C ARG A 18 -19.74 26.81 12.80
N THR A 19 -20.85 26.62 13.48
CA THR A 19 -21.45 25.28 13.68
C THR A 19 -22.20 24.77 12.44
N ARG A 20 -22.46 25.66 11.47
CA ARG A 20 -23.11 25.35 10.19
C ARG A 20 -22.46 26.13 9.06
N ILE A 21 -22.34 25.48 7.90
CA ILE A 21 -21.91 26.11 6.66
C ILE A 21 -22.99 25.99 5.57
N PRO A 22 -23.20 27.03 4.75
CA PRO A 22 -24.08 26.97 3.59
C PRO A 22 -23.71 25.88 2.58
N ALA A 23 -24.71 25.39 1.85
CA ALA A 23 -24.48 24.52 0.71
C ALA A 23 -23.50 25.16 -0.29
N LEU A 24 -22.63 24.31 -0.85
CA LEU A 24 -21.55 24.64 -1.77
C LEU A 24 -20.32 25.32 -1.13
N GLU A 25 -20.34 25.59 0.18
CA GLU A 25 -19.12 25.94 0.92
C GLU A 25 -18.35 24.68 1.36
N THR A 26 -17.08 24.87 1.70
CA THR A 26 -16.18 23.81 2.17
C THR A 26 -15.70 24.09 3.58
N VAL A 27 -15.49 23.02 4.35
CA VAL A 27 -14.79 23.04 5.64
C VAL A 27 -13.48 22.27 5.51
N THR A 28 -12.42 22.81 6.10
CA THR A 28 -11.11 22.16 6.17
C THR A 28 -10.88 21.62 7.57
N TYR A 29 -10.63 20.33 7.66
CA TYR A 29 -10.16 19.62 8.84
C TYR A 29 -8.65 19.39 8.72
N GLY A 30 -7.95 19.42 9.84
CA GLY A 30 -6.54 19.08 9.93
C GLY A 30 -6.27 18.24 11.16
N CYS A 31 -5.08 17.66 11.24
CA CYS A 31 -4.64 17.02 12.47
C CYS A 31 -4.08 18.06 13.44
N GLU A 32 -4.26 17.81 14.73
CA GLU A 32 -3.59 18.58 15.78
C GLU A 32 -2.06 18.44 15.66
N GLU A 33 -1.34 19.37 16.30
CA GLU A 33 0.12 19.34 16.29
C GLU A 33 0.63 17.98 16.80
N GLY A 34 1.61 17.41 16.10
CA GLY A 34 2.14 16.09 16.42
C GLY A 34 1.31 14.91 15.94
N HIS A 35 0.29 15.10 15.09
CA HIS A 35 -0.49 14.01 14.49
C HIS A 35 -0.48 14.07 12.96
N VAL A 36 -0.74 12.93 12.32
CA VAL A 36 -0.81 12.80 10.85
C VAL A 36 -2.15 12.23 10.41
N PRO A 37 -2.66 12.62 9.23
CA PRO A 37 -3.89 12.06 8.70
C PRO A 37 -3.67 10.58 8.35
N VAL A 38 -4.63 9.72 8.71
CA VAL A 38 -4.57 8.27 8.47
C VAL A 38 -5.83 7.70 7.82
N ALA A 39 -6.91 8.48 7.74
CA ALA A 39 -8.08 8.18 6.94
C ALA A 39 -8.97 9.42 6.80
N GLY A 40 -9.91 9.35 5.86
CA GLY A 40 -10.93 10.39 5.66
C GLY A 40 -10.41 11.63 4.95
N ASP A 41 -11.25 12.65 4.89
CA ASP A 41 -11.06 13.79 4.00
C ASP A 41 -10.79 15.07 4.79
N ALA A 42 -9.62 15.68 4.52
CA ALA A 42 -9.26 16.97 5.10
C ALA A 42 -10.09 18.12 4.54
N LEU A 43 -10.63 18.00 3.33
CA LEU A 43 -11.49 19.01 2.72
C LEU A 43 -12.86 18.41 2.42
N ARG A 44 -13.92 18.94 3.05
CA ARG A 44 -15.29 18.42 2.89
C ARG A 44 -16.24 19.53 2.47
N ALA A 45 -17.05 19.27 1.45
CA ALA A 45 -17.98 20.24 0.90
C ALA A 45 -19.39 20.03 1.46
N CYS A 46 -20.12 21.10 1.72
CA CYS A 46 -21.53 21.01 2.05
C CYS A 46 -22.36 20.78 0.79
N SER A 47 -22.96 19.60 0.67
CA SER A 47 -23.83 19.27 -0.45
C SER A 47 -25.18 19.99 -0.38
N VAL A 48 -25.88 20.07 -1.52
CA VAL A 48 -27.25 20.60 -1.60
C VAL A 48 -28.29 19.76 -0.85
N SER A 49 -27.94 18.55 -0.41
CA SER A 49 -28.79 17.72 0.47
C SER A 49 -28.55 17.98 1.96
N GLY A 50 -27.63 18.89 2.32
CA GLY A 50 -27.36 19.25 3.72
C GLY A 50 -26.43 18.30 4.46
N ALA A 51 -25.68 17.47 3.72
CA ALA A 51 -24.65 16.59 4.26
C ALA A 51 -23.25 17.02 3.79
N LEU A 52 -22.25 16.88 4.64
CA LEU A 52 -20.85 17.02 4.23
C LEU A 52 -20.44 15.84 3.34
N THR A 53 -19.72 16.12 2.26
CA THR A 53 -19.13 15.09 1.41
C THR A 53 -17.98 14.40 2.11
N GLY A 54 -17.59 13.23 1.62
CA GLY A 54 -16.45 12.49 2.15
C GLY A 54 -16.67 11.89 3.54
N ARG A 55 -15.62 11.31 4.08
CA ARG A 55 -15.55 10.66 5.40
C ARG A 55 -14.88 11.61 6.39
N ALA A 56 -15.27 11.52 7.66
CA ALA A 56 -14.64 12.30 8.72
C ALA A 56 -13.12 12.01 8.78
N LEU A 57 -12.32 13.06 8.91
CA LEU A 57 -10.86 12.94 9.03
C LEU A 57 -10.51 12.16 10.30
N GLN A 58 -9.57 11.23 10.17
CA GLN A 58 -8.98 10.50 11.27
C GLN A 58 -7.48 10.79 11.34
N CYS A 59 -7.00 11.08 12.54
CA CYS A 59 -5.60 11.40 12.81
C CYS A 59 -5.02 10.38 13.78
N ALA A 60 -3.75 10.04 13.60
CA ALA A 60 -3.00 9.18 14.51
C ALA A 60 -1.65 9.82 14.85
N GLU A 61 -1.00 9.22 15.85
CA GLU A 61 0.40 9.52 16.13
C GLU A 61 1.26 9.24 14.88
N PRO A 62 2.32 10.03 14.65
CA PRO A 62 3.24 9.85 13.54
C PRO A 62 4.05 8.56 13.71
N CYS A 63 4.83 8.25 12.69
CA CYS A 63 5.76 7.13 12.76
C CYS A 63 6.69 7.26 13.98
N PRO A 64 6.96 6.15 14.71
CA PRO A 64 7.90 6.12 15.82
C PRO A 64 9.28 6.63 15.42
N ALA A 65 10.07 7.04 16.41
CA ALA A 65 11.45 7.45 16.18
C ALA A 65 12.22 6.37 15.38
N GLY A 66 12.94 6.82 14.34
CA GLY A 66 13.69 5.95 13.43
C GLY A 66 12.86 5.35 12.29
N TRP A 67 11.57 5.69 12.18
CA TRP A 67 10.71 5.32 11.05
C TRP A 67 10.36 6.55 10.22
N SER A 68 10.25 6.35 8.90
CA SER A 68 9.90 7.39 7.94
C SER A 68 8.46 7.20 7.47
N PHE A 69 7.68 8.28 7.48
CA PHE A 69 6.30 8.25 7.01
C PHE A 69 6.23 8.43 5.49
N TYR A 70 5.46 7.56 4.83
CA TYR A 70 5.11 7.71 3.42
C TYR A 70 3.61 7.95 3.28
N GLN A 71 3.26 9.21 2.98
CA GLN A 71 1.89 9.69 2.91
C GLN A 71 1.00 8.91 1.93
N PRO A 72 1.44 8.58 0.69
CA PRO A 72 0.56 7.89 -0.26
C PRO A 72 0.06 6.52 0.23
N GLU A 73 0.87 5.83 1.05
CA GLU A 73 0.50 4.54 1.64
C GLU A 73 -0.08 4.67 3.04
N LEU A 74 -0.03 5.87 3.63
CA LEU A 74 -0.31 6.10 5.04
C LEU A 74 0.42 5.07 5.91
N ALA A 75 1.70 4.82 5.61
CA ALA A 75 2.49 3.76 6.21
C ALA A 75 3.87 4.24 6.68
N CYS A 76 4.39 3.57 7.69
CA CYS A 76 5.71 3.81 8.24
C CYS A 76 6.70 2.79 7.71
N TYR A 77 7.90 3.28 7.38
CA TYR A 77 8.97 2.47 6.83
C TYR A 77 10.23 2.59 7.66
N ARG A 78 10.97 1.49 7.79
CA ARG A 78 12.25 1.48 8.49
C ARG A 78 13.26 0.59 7.80
N TRP A 79 14.43 1.16 7.57
CA TRP A 79 15.63 0.48 7.15
C TRP A 79 16.24 -0.39 8.25
N SER A 80 16.67 -1.60 7.90
CA SER A 80 17.44 -2.46 8.80
C SER A 80 18.93 -2.13 8.75
N GLU A 81 19.56 -2.00 9.92
CA GLU A 81 21.02 -1.89 10.05
C GLU A 81 21.74 -3.26 9.90
N THR A 82 21.00 -4.37 10.00
CA THR A 82 21.55 -5.72 9.97
C THR A 82 21.05 -6.52 8.77
N LYS A 83 21.87 -7.46 8.30
CA LYS A 83 21.53 -8.37 7.20
C LYS A 83 20.82 -9.60 7.74
N LYS A 84 19.74 -10.03 7.09
CA LYS A 84 18.94 -11.20 7.46
C LYS A 84 18.52 -11.98 6.22
N THR A 85 18.22 -13.27 6.42
CA THR A 85 17.53 -14.06 5.39
C THR A 85 16.14 -13.47 5.14
N PHE A 86 15.53 -13.78 4.00
CA PHE A 86 14.20 -13.25 3.69
C PHE A 86 13.18 -13.59 4.79
N ALA A 87 13.15 -14.85 5.24
CA ALA A 87 12.25 -15.30 6.31
C ALA A 87 12.51 -14.60 7.65
N ASP A 88 13.78 -14.41 8.02
CA ASP A 88 14.13 -13.69 9.26
C ASP A 88 13.83 -12.20 9.18
N ALA A 89 13.90 -11.61 7.98
CA ALA A 89 13.55 -10.22 7.73
C ALA A 89 12.03 -10.01 7.82
N GLU A 90 11.23 -10.90 7.23
CA GLU A 90 9.76 -10.90 7.41
C GLU A 90 9.37 -11.05 8.89
N ALA A 91 10.01 -11.98 9.61
CA ALA A 91 9.77 -12.15 11.04
C ALA A 91 10.13 -10.89 11.85
N ASP A 92 11.18 -10.17 11.47
CA ASP A 92 11.56 -8.90 12.10
C ASP A 92 10.52 -7.82 11.88
N CYS A 93 10.04 -7.66 10.65
CA CYS A 93 9.00 -6.68 10.32
C CYS A 93 7.66 -7.02 10.99
N ALA A 94 7.34 -8.30 11.14
CA ALA A 94 6.16 -8.77 11.85
C ALA A 94 6.14 -8.36 13.34
N THR A 95 7.30 -8.08 13.97
CA THR A 95 7.34 -7.57 15.35
C THR A 95 6.74 -6.17 15.50
N TYR A 96 6.57 -5.45 14.38
CA TYR A 96 5.90 -4.14 14.27
C TYR A 96 4.53 -4.26 13.59
N ASN A 97 3.95 -5.47 13.55
CA ASN A 97 2.80 -5.86 12.72
C ASN A 97 2.92 -5.36 11.27
N GLY A 98 4.15 -5.34 10.75
CA GLY A 98 4.45 -4.99 9.39
C GLY A 98 4.87 -6.20 8.58
N THR A 99 5.29 -5.92 7.35
CA THR A 99 5.90 -6.86 6.42
C THR A 99 7.17 -6.24 5.86
N LEU A 100 7.91 -7.00 5.05
CA LEU A 100 8.85 -6.36 4.13
C LEU A 100 8.14 -5.33 3.23
N ALA A 101 8.86 -4.28 2.88
CA ALA A 101 8.33 -3.16 2.13
C ALA A 101 7.89 -3.56 0.73
N THR A 102 6.78 -2.97 0.30
CA THR A 102 6.35 -2.98 -1.09
C THR A 102 7.11 -1.94 -1.92
N ALA A 103 7.06 -2.10 -3.23
CA ALA A 103 7.46 -1.12 -4.22
C ALA A 103 6.47 -1.20 -5.38
N LYS A 104 5.23 -0.76 -5.14
CA LYS A 104 4.08 -1.00 -6.03
C LYS A 104 3.99 0.00 -7.19
N ASN A 105 4.80 1.04 -7.16
CA ASN A 105 4.95 2.04 -8.21
C ASN A 105 6.35 2.67 -8.13
N ALA A 106 6.67 3.52 -9.09
CA ALA A 106 7.97 4.18 -9.17
C ALA A 106 8.23 5.07 -7.95
N GLU A 107 7.20 5.75 -7.45
CA GLU A 107 7.29 6.69 -6.34
C GLU A 107 7.59 5.99 -5.01
N GLU A 108 6.92 4.88 -4.71
CA GLU A 108 7.19 4.07 -3.52
C GLU A 108 8.56 3.41 -3.63
N LYS A 109 8.93 2.91 -4.81
CA LYS A 109 10.27 2.39 -5.07
C LYS A 109 11.34 3.45 -4.78
N ASP A 110 11.16 4.67 -5.28
CA ASP A 110 12.09 5.79 -5.02
C ASP A 110 12.14 6.14 -3.54
N PHE A 111 11.00 6.14 -2.85
CA PHE A 111 10.95 6.36 -1.42
C PHE A 111 11.73 5.27 -0.65
N VAL A 112 11.50 3.99 -0.95
CA VAL A 112 12.21 2.86 -0.32
C VAL A 112 13.71 2.86 -0.66
N GLU A 113 14.11 3.33 -1.84
CA GLU A 113 15.52 3.61 -2.19
C GLU A 113 16.11 4.80 -1.41
N SER A 114 15.29 5.76 -0.97
CA SER A 114 15.78 6.93 -0.23
C SER A 114 16.08 6.64 1.25
N LEU A 115 15.54 5.56 1.81
CA LEU A 115 15.67 5.23 3.24
C LEU A 115 16.97 4.52 3.62
N ARG A 116 17.73 4.04 2.63
CA ARG A 116 18.76 3.01 2.83
C ARG A 116 20.19 3.53 2.80
N GLY A 117 21.11 2.63 3.19
CA GLY A 117 22.54 2.73 2.94
C GLY A 117 22.95 2.20 1.55
N THR A 118 24.16 1.65 1.43
CA THR A 118 24.78 1.32 0.13
C THR A 118 24.61 -0.13 -0.35
N ASP A 119 23.90 -1.00 0.39
CA ASP A 119 23.71 -2.41 0.00
C ASP A 119 22.40 -2.66 -0.77
N TRP A 120 22.30 -3.86 -1.33
CA TRP A 120 21.06 -4.42 -1.89
C TRP A 120 20.13 -4.86 -0.77
N ILE A 121 18.83 -4.87 -1.06
CA ILE A 121 17.83 -5.00 -0.03
C ILE A 121 16.80 -6.07 -0.38
N TRP A 122 16.26 -6.74 0.63
CA TRP A 122 14.99 -7.45 0.48
C TRP A 122 13.83 -6.47 0.40
N ILE A 123 12.91 -6.77 -0.51
CA ILE A 123 11.56 -6.21 -0.59
C ILE A 123 10.56 -7.36 -0.47
N GLY A 124 9.30 -7.08 -0.14
CA GLY A 124 8.31 -8.12 0.19
C GLY A 124 7.78 -8.92 -1.00
N LEU A 125 8.34 -8.77 -2.20
CA LEU A 125 7.89 -9.53 -3.38
C LEU A 125 8.55 -10.92 -3.36
N ASN A 126 7.75 -11.96 -3.59
CA ASN A 126 8.21 -13.35 -3.60
C ASN A 126 7.24 -14.25 -4.37
N ASP A 127 7.70 -15.40 -4.84
CA ASP A 127 6.88 -16.45 -5.47
C ASP A 127 7.07 -17.82 -4.78
N ILE A 128 7.56 -17.82 -3.53
CA ILE A 128 7.80 -18.98 -2.65
C ILE A 128 6.69 -20.05 -2.70
N ARG A 129 5.43 -19.63 -2.82
CA ARG A 129 4.28 -20.54 -2.81
C ARG A 129 4.02 -21.19 -4.17
N THR A 130 4.22 -20.44 -5.24
CA THR A 130 3.90 -20.83 -6.61
C THR A 130 4.87 -20.11 -7.54
N GLU A 131 5.83 -20.88 -8.04
CA GLU A 131 6.79 -20.48 -9.06
C GLU A 131 6.16 -19.65 -10.20
N ASN A 132 6.80 -18.55 -10.58
CA ASN A 132 6.34 -17.53 -11.55
C ASN A 132 5.08 -16.75 -11.14
N ASN A 133 4.60 -16.88 -9.90
CA ASN A 133 3.47 -16.11 -9.38
C ASN A 133 3.92 -15.23 -8.19
N PHE A 134 4.52 -14.09 -8.54
CA PHE A 134 5.04 -13.11 -7.58
C PHE A 134 3.93 -12.35 -6.87
N VAL A 135 3.95 -12.40 -5.54
CA VAL A 135 3.01 -11.76 -4.63
C VAL A 135 3.74 -10.93 -3.58
N TRP A 136 3.15 -9.81 -3.19
CA TRP A 136 3.64 -9.02 -2.07
C TRP A 136 3.22 -9.66 -0.74
N SER A 137 4.11 -9.64 0.25
CA SER A 137 3.86 -10.18 1.59
C SER A 137 2.72 -9.47 2.34
N ASP A 138 2.41 -8.21 2.01
CA ASP A 138 1.27 -7.49 2.58
C ASP A 138 -0.07 -7.80 1.89
N GLY A 139 -0.06 -8.66 0.87
CA GLY A 139 -1.24 -9.04 0.08
C GLY A 139 -1.63 -8.04 -1.00
N THR A 140 -0.87 -6.97 -1.20
CA THR A 140 -1.09 -6.01 -2.29
C THR A 140 -0.98 -6.72 -3.65
N PRO A 141 -1.84 -6.41 -4.64
CA PRO A 141 -1.71 -6.95 -5.99
C PRO A 141 -0.42 -6.47 -6.69
N THR A 142 0.24 -7.38 -7.41
CA THR A 142 1.44 -7.07 -8.21
C THR A 142 1.04 -6.49 -9.57
N LEU A 143 0.72 -5.18 -9.61
CA LEU A 143 0.27 -4.48 -10.84
C LEU A 143 1.40 -3.79 -11.62
N TRP A 144 2.54 -3.59 -10.98
CA TRP A 144 3.70 -2.93 -11.55
C TRP A 144 4.96 -3.69 -11.16
N SER A 145 5.98 -3.62 -12.03
CA SER A 145 7.26 -4.25 -11.75
C SER A 145 8.44 -3.42 -12.20
N ASN A 146 9.54 -3.51 -11.46
CA ASN A 146 10.83 -2.90 -11.81
C ASN A 146 11.91 -3.96 -12.06
N TRP A 147 11.56 -5.08 -12.70
CA TRP A 147 12.51 -6.14 -13.00
C TRP A 147 13.70 -5.62 -13.80
N ARG A 148 14.90 -6.04 -13.41
CA ARG A 148 16.09 -5.83 -14.23
C ARG A 148 15.90 -6.56 -15.57
N SER A 149 16.48 -6.04 -16.64
CA SER A 149 16.50 -6.75 -17.92
C SER A 149 17.05 -8.17 -17.74
N GLY A 150 16.26 -9.16 -18.16
CA GLY A 150 16.55 -10.59 -18.01
C GLY A 150 16.00 -11.24 -16.74
N GLN A 151 15.34 -10.49 -15.85
CA GLN A 151 14.73 -11.00 -14.62
C GLN A 151 13.20 -11.03 -14.68
N PRO A 152 12.53 -11.88 -13.87
CA PRO A 152 13.13 -12.94 -13.05
C PRO A 152 13.66 -14.10 -13.91
N ASP A 153 14.77 -14.72 -13.52
CA ASP A 153 15.45 -15.80 -14.27
C ASP A 153 15.42 -17.16 -13.57
N ASN A 154 14.94 -17.19 -12.32
CA ASN A 154 14.84 -18.35 -11.45
C ASN A 154 16.15 -19.16 -11.39
N TRP A 155 17.28 -18.46 -11.24
CA TRP A 155 18.60 -19.09 -11.30
C TRP A 155 18.85 -20.02 -10.11
N ARG A 156 18.60 -21.31 -10.30
CA ARG A 156 18.73 -22.38 -9.29
C ARG A 156 17.65 -22.33 -8.19
N ASN A 157 16.40 -22.01 -8.58
CA ASN A 157 15.25 -21.98 -7.67
C ASN A 157 15.29 -20.79 -6.71
N GLU A 158 15.06 -19.60 -7.25
CA GLU A 158 15.11 -18.32 -6.55
C GLU A 158 13.70 -17.77 -6.36
N ASP A 159 13.24 -17.71 -5.10
CA ASP A 159 11.85 -17.40 -4.83
C ASP A 159 11.62 -16.02 -4.15
N CYS A 160 12.69 -15.28 -3.86
CA CYS A 160 12.65 -14.05 -3.05
C CYS A 160 13.25 -12.86 -3.78
N VAL A 161 12.61 -11.69 -3.74
CA VAL A 161 13.03 -10.57 -4.57
C VAL A 161 13.88 -9.56 -3.80
N MET A 162 15.03 -9.21 -4.38
CA MET A 162 15.87 -8.12 -3.93
C MET A 162 15.82 -6.92 -4.88
N ALA A 163 16.11 -5.72 -4.35
CA ALA A 163 16.31 -4.50 -5.13
C ALA A 163 17.79 -4.04 -5.12
N PHE A 164 18.34 -3.76 -6.31
CA PHE A 164 19.73 -3.30 -6.47
C PHE A 164 19.89 -1.88 -5.94
N HIS A 165 21.01 -1.63 -5.26
CA HIS A 165 21.36 -0.28 -4.79
C HIS A 165 21.44 0.73 -5.95
N GLY A 166 20.86 1.91 -5.74
CA GLY A 166 20.95 3.08 -6.63
C GLY A 166 19.98 3.06 -7.81
N SER A 167 19.71 1.90 -8.40
CA SER A 167 18.73 1.76 -9.49
C SER A 167 17.36 1.28 -9.02
N GLY A 168 17.32 0.50 -7.93
CA GLY A 168 16.13 -0.15 -7.41
C GLY A 168 15.48 -1.15 -8.34
N VAL A 169 16.17 -1.59 -9.40
CA VAL A 169 15.70 -2.67 -10.26
C VAL A 169 15.82 -4.00 -9.54
N TRP A 170 14.98 -4.96 -9.91
CA TRP A 170 14.76 -6.18 -9.13
C TRP A 170 15.45 -7.40 -9.72
N ASN A 171 15.78 -8.35 -8.84
CA ASN A 171 16.27 -9.69 -9.12
C ASN A 171 15.54 -10.65 -8.16
N ASP A 172 15.02 -11.75 -8.65
CA ASP A 172 14.76 -12.91 -7.80
C ASP A 172 16.10 -13.48 -7.34
N LEU A 173 16.18 -13.89 -6.10
CA LEU A 173 17.41 -14.36 -5.46
C LEU A 173 17.03 -15.47 -4.48
N SER A 174 17.95 -16.42 -4.27
CA SER A 174 17.74 -17.44 -3.22
C SER A 174 17.42 -16.80 -1.86
N CYS A 175 16.29 -17.20 -1.26
CA CYS A 175 15.78 -16.66 0.01
C CYS A 175 16.74 -16.80 1.21
N TYR A 176 17.77 -17.66 1.08
CA TYR A 176 18.76 -17.94 2.12
C TYR A 176 19.91 -16.94 2.16
N TYR A 177 20.01 -16.02 1.19
CA TYR A 177 20.99 -14.93 1.28
C TYR A 177 20.63 -13.96 2.41
N SER A 178 21.66 -13.41 3.05
CA SER A 178 21.47 -12.38 4.07
C SER A 178 21.66 -10.98 3.46
N LEU A 179 20.57 -10.21 3.34
CA LEU A 179 20.56 -8.84 2.84
C LEU A 179 19.99 -7.89 3.90
N GLN A 180 20.29 -6.60 3.77
CA GLN A 180 19.53 -5.58 4.48
C GLN A 180 18.10 -5.55 3.93
N TYR A 181 17.20 -4.86 4.59
CA TYR A 181 15.78 -4.89 4.25
C TYR A 181 15.08 -3.65 4.76
N VAL A 182 13.89 -3.39 4.24
CA VAL A 182 13.01 -2.31 4.72
C VAL A 182 11.71 -2.93 5.20
N CYS A 183 11.31 -2.60 6.43
CA CYS A 183 9.99 -2.94 6.95
C CYS A 183 8.99 -1.85 6.59
N LYS A 184 7.73 -2.24 6.35
CA LYS A 184 6.56 -1.38 6.16
C LYS A 184 5.46 -1.82 7.12
N TYR A 185 4.76 -0.89 7.75
CA TYR A 185 3.46 -1.17 8.37
C TYR A 185 2.49 -0.01 8.17
N PRO A 186 1.18 -0.29 7.98
CA PRO A 186 0.17 0.75 7.79
C PRO A 186 -0.13 1.47 9.11
N LEU A 187 -0.27 2.79 9.06
CA LEU A 187 -0.88 3.55 10.15
C LEU A 187 -2.38 3.33 10.10
N THR A 188 -2.97 2.97 11.25
CA THR A 188 -4.42 2.92 11.41
C THR A 188 -4.81 3.75 12.63
N ALA A 189 -6.01 4.33 12.63
CA ALA A 189 -6.52 5.13 13.74
C ALA A 189 -6.65 4.32 15.06
N THR A 190 -6.59 2.99 14.99
CA THR A 190 -6.61 2.08 16.14
C THR A 190 -5.22 1.68 16.64
N TRP A 191 -4.15 2.11 15.97
CA TRP A 191 -2.78 1.71 16.26
C TRP A 191 -1.99 2.80 16.99
N GLY A 192 -1.82 2.61 18.29
CA GLY A 192 -0.61 3.08 18.97
C GLY A 192 0.53 2.07 18.73
N PRO A 193 1.80 2.51 18.73
CA PRO A 193 2.93 1.60 18.50
C PRO A 193 2.93 0.46 19.53
N PRO A 194 3.00 -0.82 19.12
CA PRO A 194 3.29 -1.89 20.05
C PRO A 194 4.75 -1.70 20.49
N ASN A 195 4.93 -1.45 21.79
CA ASN A 195 6.22 -1.46 22.49
C ASN A 195 7.10 -0.20 22.40
N THR A 196 6.53 1.01 22.52
CA THR A 196 7.27 2.08 23.21
C THR A 196 7.00 1.97 24.71
N PRO A 197 8.01 1.76 25.58
CA PRO A 197 7.84 1.98 27.01
C PRO A 197 7.47 3.45 27.20
N SER A 198 6.20 3.71 27.51
CA SER A 198 5.76 5.04 27.91
C SER A 198 6.52 5.40 29.20
N THR A 199 7.52 6.28 29.09
CA THR A 199 8.27 6.80 30.23
C THR A 199 7.58 8.02 30.87
N THR A 200 6.32 8.28 30.56
CA THR A 200 5.54 9.31 31.23
C THR A 200 5.09 8.79 32.60
N PRO A 201 5.55 9.36 33.72
CA PRO A 201 5.03 8.99 35.03
C PRO A 201 3.58 9.48 35.09
N SER A 202 2.64 8.54 35.05
CA SER A 202 1.25 8.85 35.37
C SER A 202 1.22 9.28 36.84
N ALA A 203 0.92 10.56 37.09
CA ALA A 203 0.70 11.09 38.42
C ALA A 203 -0.56 10.44 38.99
N GLN A 204 -0.36 9.34 39.71
CA GLN A 204 -1.43 8.63 40.38
C GLN A 204 -1.95 9.49 41.53
N SER A 205 -3.21 9.88 41.43
CA SER A 205 -3.99 10.55 42.46
C SER A 205 -3.90 9.81 43.79
N THR A 206 -3.52 10.52 44.84
CA THR A 206 -3.43 10.06 46.23
C THR A 206 -4.81 9.88 46.86
N PRO A 207 -5.11 8.72 47.47
CA PRO A 207 -6.19 8.64 48.45
C PRO A 207 -5.63 8.83 49.86
N SER A 208 -6.36 9.64 50.63
CA SER A 208 -6.11 10.03 52.02
C SER A 208 -6.08 8.82 52.98
N THR A 209 -5.21 8.88 53.97
CA THR A 209 -5.18 7.97 55.14
C THR A 209 -6.44 8.16 56.01
N PRO A 210 -6.90 7.10 56.72
CA PRO A 210 -6.66 7.11 58.17
C PRO A 210 -6.44 5.74 58.87
N SER A 211 -5.54 5.82 59.87
CA SER A 211 -5.53 5.15 61.19
C SER A 211 -5.33 3.62 61.35
N THR A 212 -4.16 3.26 61.90
CA THR A 212 -3.79 2.02 62.60
C THR A 212 -4.56 1.85 63.93
N PRO A 213 -4.72 0.61 64.49
CA PRO A 213 -3.65 0.07 65.37
C PRO A 213 -3.53 -1.48 65.50
N GLY A 214 -2.31 -1.94 65.88
CA GLY A 214 -2.03 -3.21 66.62
C GLY A 214 -1.16 -4.24 65.87
N THR A 215 0.17 -4.29 66.05
CA THR A 215 0.94 -5.25 66.91
C THR A 215 0.59 -6.74 66.67
N THR A 216 1.47 -7.70 66.36
CA THR A 216 2.82 -7.99 66.90
C THR A 216 3.45 -9.19 66.12
N ASN A 217 4.78 -9.33 66.22
CA ASN A 217 5.62 -10.55 66.10
C ASN A 217 6.16 -11.00 64.72
N ALA A 218 7.43 -10.67 64.47
CA ALA A 218 8.46 -11.56 63.91
C ALA A 218 9.08 -12.40 65.07
N PRO A 219 10.00 -13.39 64.92
CA PRO A 219 10.87 -13.68 63.76
C PRO A 219 11.20 -15.18 63.47
N ARG A 220 11.81 -15.49 62.32
CA ARG A 220 13.13 -16.20 62.14
C ARG A 220 13.35 -16.73 60.71
N THR A 221 14.47 -16.35 60.10
CA THR A 221 15.32 -17.12 59.18
C THR A 221 16.18 -18.12 60.00
N PRO A 222 17.00 -19.08 59.45
CA PRO A 222 17.73 -18.98 58.17
C PRO A 222 18.13 -20.28 57.39
N SER A 223 18.75 -20.05 56.20
CA SER A 223 19.81 -20.87 55.56
C SER A 223 19.35 -22.23 54.91
N THR A 224 19.89 -22.80 53.83
CA THR A 224 21.17 -22.66 53.08
C THR A 224 21.21 -23.65 51.87
N THR A 225 21.97 -23.28 50.83
CA THR A 225 22.85 -24.10 49.93
C THR A 225 22.30 -25.22 49.03
N ASN A 226 22.54 -25.13 47.71
CA ASN A 226 23.59 -25.88 46.97
C ASN A 226 23.36 -25.88 45.44
N ALA A 227 24.36 -25.37 44.70
CA ALA A 227 24.71 -25.84 43.35
C ALA A 227 25.59 -27.11 43.48
N PRO A 228 25.74 -27.95 42.43
CA PRO A 228 26.92 -27.77 41.58
C PRO A 228 26.81 -28.20 40.08
N SER A 229 27.54 -27.46 39.24
CA SER A 229 28.59 -27.86 38.25
C SER A 229 28.45 -29.05 37.27
N THR A 230 28.62 -28.70 35.96
CA THR A 230 29.46 -29.30 34.88
C THR A 230 29.27 -30.79 34.47
N SER A 231 29.40 -31.22 33.20
CA SER A 231 30.54 -31.06 32.27
C SER A 231 30.19 -31.48 30.81
N GLU A 232 30.97 -30.93 29.86
CA GLU A 232 31.47 -31.35 28.51
C GLU A 232 31.08 -32.75 27.90
N THR A 233 31.17 -33.09 26.60
CA THR A 233 32.04 -32.70 25.46
C THR A 233 31.48 -33.27 24.11
N THR A 234 31.81 -32.59 22.99
CA THR A 234 32.00 -33.00 21.56
C THR A 234 31.64 -34.41 21.01
N SER A 235 30.99 -34.47 19.83
CA SER A 235 31.56 -34.91 18.51
C SER A 235 30.48 -35.26 17.46
N ALA A 236 30.64 -34.78 16.22
CA ALA A 236 30.08 -35.32 14.97
C ALA A 236 31.20 -36.09 14.21
N PRO A 237 31.05 -36.63 12.97
CA PRO A 237 29.88 -36.86 12.11
C PRO A 237 29.85 -38.30 11.49
N SER A 238 28.84 -38.64 10.68
CA SER A 238 28.92 -39.75 9.68
C SER A 238 27.84 -39.63 8.59
N THR A 239 28.28 -39.61 7.32
CA THR A 239 27.51 -39.95 6.10
C THR A 239 27.57 -41.46 5.85
N PRO A 240 26.65 -42.02 5.01
CA PRO A 240 27.14 -42.74 3.81
C PRO A 240 26.21 -42.73 2.56
N GLY A 241 26.83 -42.64 1.36
CA GLY A 241 26.81 -43.71 0.33
C GLY A 241 25.71 -43.80 -0.76
N THR A 242 26.12 -43.51 -1.99
CA THR A 242 25.71 -43.88 -3.39
C THR A 242 25.10 -45.30 -3.60
N THR A 243 24.43 -45.76 -4.68
CA THR A 243 24.39 -45.51 -6.16
C THR A 243 23.28 -46.38 -6.79
N ASN A 244 22.73 -46.04 -7.98
CA ASN A 244 22.52 -46.96 -9.13
C ASN A 244 21.90 -46.23 -10.37
N ALA A 245 22.44 -46.52 -11.56
CA ALA A 245 22.09 -46.00 -12.91
C ALA A 245 21.19 -47.01 -13.68
N PRO A 246 21.04 -47.02 -15.04
CA PRO A 246 20.98 -45.98 -16.09
C PRO A 246 19.76 -46.16 -17.05
N ARG A 247 19.41 -45.16 -17.90
CA ARG A 247 18.77 -45.42 -19.23
C ARG A 247 18.77 -44.22 -20.20
N THR A 248 19.32 -44.44 -21.39
CA THR A 248 18.98 -43.83 -22.71
C THR A 248 18.64 -45.03 -23.67
N PRO A 249 18.23 -44.91 -24.96
CA PRO A 249 18.29 -43.77 -25.91
C PRO A 249 17.13 -43.59 -26.94
N GLY A 250 17.21 -42.51 -27.75
CA GLY A 250 16.65 -42.39 -29.13
C GLY A 250 15.89 -41.07 -29.39
N THR A 251 16.47 -40.01 -29.99
CA THR A 251 16.60 -39.68 -31.45
C THR A 251 15.24 -39.61 -32.19
N THR A 252 14.86 -38.60 -32.99
CA THR A 252 15.61 -37.87 -34.04
C THR A 252 14.78 -36.68 -34.62
N ASN A 253 15.51 -35.66 -35.12
CA ASN A 253 15.25 -34.76 -36.26
C ASN A 253 14.28 -33.55 -36.20
N ALA A 254 14.87 -32.39 -36.53
CA ALA A 254 14.31 -31.09 -36.95
C ALA A 254 13.96 -31.07 -38.47
N PRO A 255 13.80 -29.90 -39.15
CA PRO A 255 13.18 -28.60 -38.83
C PRO A 255 12.07 -28.24 -39.86
N ASN A 256 11.40 -27.08 -39.75
CA ASN A 256 11.13 -26.10 -40.83
C ASN A 256 10.02 -25.09 -40.45
N THR A 257 10.33 -23.80 -40.57
CA THR A 257 9.41 -22.70 -40.91
C THR A 257 9.15 -22.72 -42.44
N PRO A 258 8.01 -22.21 -42.97
CA PRO A 258 7.88 -20.77 -43.26
C PRO A 258 6.45 -20.17 -43.19
N SER A 259 6.43 -18.84 -43.19
CA SER A 259 5.32 -17.89 -43.30
C SER A 259 4.36 -18.13 -44.48
N THR A 260 3.10 -17.68 -44.37
CA THR A 260 2.46 -16.64 -45.24
C THR A 260 0.93 -16.59 -45.10
N THR A 261 0.43 -15.36 -44.92
CA THR A 261 -0.70 -14.68 -45.60
C THR A 261 -1.95 -15.47 -46.02
N ASN A 262 -3.12 -15.05 -45.51
CA ASN A 262 -4.13 -14.26 -46.25
C ASN A 262 -5.49 -14.27 -45.55
N ALA A 263 -6.09 -13.08 -45.47
CA ALA A 263 -7.51 -12.87 -45.25
C ALA A 263 -8.34 -13.42 -46.42
N PRO A 264 -9.65 -13.61 -46.22
CA PRO A 264 -10.59 -12.95 -47.13
C PRO A 264 -11.73 -12.21 -46.45
N SER A 265 -12.27 -11.32 -47.25
CA SER A 265 -13.14 -10.18 -46.98
C SER A 265 -14.64 -10.47 -47.11
N THR A 266 -15.46 -9.63 -46.44
CA THR A 266 -16.74 -9.01 -46.92
C THR A 266 -17.98 -9.92 -47.14
N PRO A 267 -19.24 -9.40 -47.15
CA PRO A 267 -19.64 -8.04 -47.53
C PRO A 267 -20.74 -7.30 -46.74
N SER A 268 -20.72 -6.01 -47.02
CA SER A 268 -21.54 -4.85 -46.65
C SER A 268 -22.99 -4.89 -47.14
N THR A 269 -23.88 -4.09 -46.53
CA THR A 269 -24.83 -3.20 -47.24
C THR A 269 -25.34 -2.03 -46.39
N THR A 270 -25.00 -0.84 -46.89
CA THR A 270 -25.60 0.51 -46.96
C THR A 270 -27.02 0.81 -46.42
N ASN A 271 -27.20 1.93 -45.70
CA ASN A 271 -27.91 3.18 -46.11
C ASN A 271 -28.45 4.02 -44.92
N ALA A 272 -28.11 5.31 -44.89
CA ALA A 272 -28.87 6.42 -44.26
C ALA A 272 -29.83 7.04 -45.31
N PRO A 273 -30.66 8.11 -45.10
CA PRO A 273 -30.74 9.06 -43.96
C PRO A 273 -32.19 9.53 -43.56
N GLY A 274 -32.30 10.37 -42.52
CA GLY A 274 -33.49 11.21 -42.27
C GLY A 274 -33.59 11.86 -40.88
N THR A 275 -33.49 13.19 -40.81
CA THR A 275 -33.99 14.10 -39.74
C THR A 275 -35.22 14.86 -40.29
N PRO A 276 -36.06 15.64 -39.54
CA PRO A 276 -35.89 16.22 -38.20
C PRO A 276 -37.12 16.15 -37.26
N GLY A 277 -36.92 16.44 -35.96
CA GLY A 277 -38.02 16.68 -35.00
C GLY A 277 -37.54 17.41 -33.76
N THR A 278 -37.92 18.68 -33.64
CA THR A 278 -37.75 19.55 -32.48
C THR A 278 -38.72 19.15 -31.36
N THR A 279 -38.24 19.09 -30.11
CA THR A 279 -39.10 19.31 -28.95
C THR A 279 -38.33 20.00 -27.84
N THR A 280 -38.82 21.18 -27.48
CA THR A 280 -38.39 22.05 -26.41
C THR A 280 -38.69 21.41 -25.05
N ALA A 281 -37.73 21.36 -24.12
CA ALA A 281 -38.03 21.26 -22.70
C ALA A 281 -36.91 21.85 -21.83
N SER A 282 -37.30 22.90 -21.11
CA SER A 282 -36.84 23.38 -19.81
C SER A 282 -35.36 23.64 -19.53
N ILE A 283 -35.07 24.94 -19.56
CA ILE A 283 -34.01 25.63 -18.82
C ILE A 283 -34.24 25.38 -17.32
N THR A 284 -33.27 24.77 -16.64
CA THR A 284 -33.14 24.86 -15.18
C THR A 284 -31.74 25.40 -14.89
N PRO A 285 -31.59 26.58 -14.27
CA PRO A 285 -30.27 27.14 -14.01
C PRO A 285 -29.70 26.47 -12.75
N SER A 286 -28.77 25.53 -12.92
CA SER A 286 -27.99 24.99 -11.80
C SER A 286 -26.62 25.66 -11.79
N THR A 287 -26.53 26.75 -11.05
CA THR A 287 -25.25 27.31 -10.61
C THR A 287 -24.76 26.48 -9.43
N THR A 288 -23.71 25.69 -9.64
CA THR A 288 -22.93 25.07 -8.57
C THR A 288 -21.47 25.03 -9.01
N ASN A 289 -20.63 25.86 -8.41
CA ASN A 289 -19.19 25.89 -8.66
C ASN A 289 -18.49 24.71 -7.95
N ALA A 290 -18.78 23.48 -8.39
CA ALA A 290 -17.77 22.42 -8.38
C ALA A 290 -16.73 22.78 -9.47
N PRO A 291 -15.48 22.28 -9.44
CA PRO A 291 -14.64 22.28 -10.64
C PRO A 291 -15.46 21.59 -11.74
N ALA A 292 -16.01 22.37 -12.66
CA ALA A 292 -16.86 21.84 -13.69
C ALA A 292 -15.95 21.06 -14.64
N CYS A 293 -16.16 19.74 -14.71
CA CYS A 293 -15.50 18.96 -15.72
C CYS A 293 -15.84 19.52 -17.11
N PRO A 294 -14.91 19.45 -18.08
CA PRO A 294 -15.20 19.84 -19.45
C PRO A 294 -16.44 19.11 -19.98
N ALA A 295 -17.13 19.70 -20.96
CA ALA A 295 -18.31 19.07 -21.56
C ALA A 295 -17.99 17.64 -22.04
N GLY A 296 -18.82 16.66 -21.62
CA GLY A 296 -18.63 15.24 -21.93
C GLY A 296 -17.71 14.48 -20.96
N TRP A 297 -17.37 15.07 -19.81
CA TRP A 297 -16.61 14.44 -18.73
C TRP A 297 -17.44 14.35 -17.45
N SER A 298 -17.27 13.26 -16.71
CA SER A 298 -17.96 12.95 -15.46
C SER A 298 -17.03 13.19 -14.26
N PHE A 299 -17.53 13.87 -13.23
CA PHE A 299 -16.76 14.16 -12.03
C PHE A 299 -16.81 12.99 -11.04
N TYR A 300 -15.64 12.55 -10.57
CA TYR A 300 -15.49 11.56 -9.51
C TYR A 300 -15.06 12.26 -8.22
N GLN A 301 -15.94 12.26 -7.23
CA GLN A 301 -15.76 12.99 -5.97
C GLN A 301 -14.54 12.53 -5.14
N PRO A 302 -14.27 11.23 -4.95
CA PRO A 302 -13.19 10.78 -4.05
C PRO A 302 -11.79 11.26 -4.44
N GLU A 303 -11.54 11.53 -5.73
CA GLU A 303 -10.24 12.02 -6.20
C GLU A 303 -10.28 13.45 -6.74
N LEU A 304 -11.45 14.09 -6.67
CA LEU A 304 -11.70 15.40 -7.28
C LEU A 304 -11.25 15.47 -8.76
N ALA A 305 -11.45 14.37 -9.50
CA ALA A 305 -10.96 14.18 -10.86
C ALA A 305 -12.10 14.02 -11.88
N CYS A 306 -11.80 14.31 -13.15
CA CYS A 306 -12.75 14.20 -14.26
C CYS A 306 -12.39 13.01 -15.14
N TYR A 307 -13.38 12.17 -15.48
CA TYR A 307 -13.22 10.98 -16.29
C TYR A 307 -14.08 11.07 -17.55
N ARG A 308 -13.63 10.44 -18.63
CA ARG A 308 -14.40 10.34 -19.86
C ARG A 308 -14.16 9.00 -20.51
N TRP A 309 -15.25 8.36 -20.92
CA TRP A 309 -15.20 7.19 -21.80
C TRP A 309 -15.15 7.63 -23.27
N SER A 310 -14.38 6.92 -24.08
CA SER A 310 -14.32 7.11 -25.52
C SER A 310 -14.88 5.87 -26.22
N GLU A 311 -15.97 6.03 -26.96
CA GLU A 311 -16.55 4.96 -27.79
C GLU A 311 -15.68 4.61 -29.01
N THR A 312 -14.74 5.48 -29.37
CA THR A 312 -13.85 5.27 -30.52
C THR A 312 -12.70 4.36 -30.12
N LYS A 313 -12.64 3.18 -30.74
CA LYS A 313 -11.51 2.24 -30.58
C LYS A 313 -10.24 2.84 -31.18
N LYS A 314 -9.17 2.89 -30.38
CA LYS A 314 -7.88 3.46 -30.73
C LYS A 314 -6.76 2.48 -30.36
N THR A 315 -5.57 2.66 -30.93
CA THR A 315 -4.37 2.02 -30.39
C THR A 315 -4.02 2.66 -29.04
N PHE A 316 -3.17 2.01 -28.25
CA PHE A 316 -2.75 2.57 -26.96
C PHE A 316 -2.12 3.97 -27.13
N ALA A 317 -1.18 4.11 -28.08
CA ALA A 317 -0.50 5.37 -28.35
C ALA A 317 -1.45 6.47 -28.82
N ASP A 318 -2.43 6.13 -29.67
CA ASP A 318 -3.43 7.09 -30.13
C ASP A 318 -4.42 7.49 -29.02
N ALA A 319 -4.74 6.57 -28.11
CA ALA A 319 -5.60 6.84 -26.96
C ALA A 319 -4.89 7.73 -25.92
N GLU A 320 -3.60 7.49 -25.68
CA GLU A 320 -2.77 8.33 -24.81
C GLU A 320 -2.62 9.74 -25.39
N ALA A 321 -2.32 9.85 -26.69
CA ALA A 321 -2.26 11.14 -27.39
C ALA A 321 -3.61 11.87 -27.35
N ASP A 322 -4.73 11.15 -27.48
CA ASP A 322 -6.08 11.73 -27.38
C ASP A 322 -6.36 12.30 -25.97
N CYS A 323 -6.04 11.54 -24.91
CA CYS A 323 -6.14 12.03 -23.53
C CYS A 323 -5.30 13.29 -23.30
N ALA A 324 -4.08 13.33 -23.87
CA ALA A 324 -3.19 14.48 -23.75
C ALA A 324 -3.76 15.75 -24.41
N THR A 325 -4.63 15.64 -25.43
CA THR A 325 -5.32 16.82 -26.01
C THR A 325 -6.24 17.53 -25.03
N TYR A 326 -6.68 16.83 -23.98
CA TYR A 326 -7.49 17.38 -22.89
C TYR A 326 -6.67 17.71 -21.64
N ASN A 327 -5.34 17.73 -21.74
CA ASN A 327 -4.42 17.88 -20.62
C ASN A 327 -4.65 16.80 -19.53
N GLY A 328 -5.06 15.60 -19.96
CA GLY A 328 -5.28 14.44 -19.12
C GLY A 328 -4.42 13.24 -19.55
N THR A 329 -4.57 12.13 -18.86
CA THR A 329 -3.87 10.86 -19.13
C THR A 329 -4.87 9.72 -19.26
N LEU A 330 -4.42 8.56 -19.75
CA LEU A 330 -5.17 7.33 -19.54
C LEU A 330 -5.29 7.08 -18.04
N THR A 331 -6.49 6.66 -17.59
CA THR A 331 -6.72 6.31 -16.19
C THR A 331 -5.99 5.02 -15.83
N THR A 332 -5.45 4.98 -14.62
CA THR A 332 -4.96 3.77 -13.97
C THR A 332 -5.97 3.40 -12.88
N GLU A 333 -6.45 2.15 -12.87
CA GLU A 333 -7.37 1.70 -11.82
C GLU A 333 -6.63 1.68 -10.47
N LYS A 334 -6.99 2.54 -9.52
CA LYS A 334 -6.33 2.64 -8.21
C LYS A 334 -7.05 1.86 -7.11
N ASN A 335 -8.38 1.74 -7.20
CA ASN A 335 -9.18 1.02 -6.21
C ASN A 335 -10.50 0.49 -6.80
N ALA A 336 -11.20 -0.35 -6.04
CA ALA A 336 -12.46 -0.97 -6.48
C ALA A 336 -13.60 0.04 -6.69
N GLU A 337 -13.66 1.10 -5.86
CA GLU A 337 -14.70 2.14 -5.98
C GLU A 337 -14.51 2.96 -7.27
N GLU A 338 -13.27 3.28 -7.63
CA GLU A 338 -12.91 3.96 -8.88
C GLU A 338 -13.18 3.05 -10.09
N LYS A 339 -12.86 1.75 -9.99
CA LYS A 339 -13.16 0.78 -11.04
C LYS A 339 -14.65 0.73 -11.36
N ASP A 340 -15.51 0.60 -10.35
CA ASP A 340 -16.96 0.58 -10.52
C ASP A 340 -17.46 1.88 -11.17
N PHE A 341 -16.90 3.03 -10.77
CA PHE A 341 -17.22 4.31 -11.39
C PHE A 341 -16.80 4.38 -12.85
N VAL A 342 -15.56 4.01 -13.18
CA VAL A 342 -15.03 4.02 -14.57
C VAL A 342 -15.82 3.07 -15.46
N GLU A 343 -16.22 1.90 -14.96
CA GLU A 343 -17.07 0.96 -15.68
C GLU A 343 -18.48 1.51 -15.93
N SER A 344 -19.00 2.35 -15.03
CA SER A 344 -20.31 3.00 -15.22
C SER A 344 -20.34 4.05 -16.33
N LEU A 345 -19.18 4.47 -16.86
CA LEU A 345 -19.09 5.45 -17.95
C LEU A 345 -19.25 4.85 -19.36
N ARG A 346 -19.29 3.52 -19.47
CA ARG A 346 -19.30 2.77 -20.74
C ARG A 346 -20.62 2.77 -21.49
#